data_AF-A0A9X4ACX7-F1
#
_entry.id   AF-A0A9X4ACX7-F1
#
_cell.length_a   1.000
_cell.length_b   1.000
_cell.length_c   1.000
_cell.angle_alpha   90.00
_cell.angle_beta   90.00
_cell.angle_gamma   90.00
#
_symmetry.space_group_name_H-M   'P 1'
#
loop_
_entity.id
_entity.type
_entity.pdbx_description
1 polymer ?
#
loop_
_entity_poly.entity_id
_entity_poly.type
_entity_poly.pdbx_seq_one_letter_code
_entity_poly.pdbx_strand_id
1 'polypeptide(L)'
;MNKTILDGLLNSKEYPFFKSMINNVVQGDTIAKMKELPDNSVDLLLVDLPYGTTQNKWDSVIPLPDLWEQYHRVVKENGAMIFTASGVFTAKLILSNPKEYKYNYTWIKSKATNFLNAKKQPLRKHEDILVFYRKQPTYNPQMTSGSAYSKGIRKDQITGSYGDFKPVLVKSKGKRYPVDVLYFKTAEAEGKVVHPTQKPVALGRYLIRTFSNPGDVVLDNTSGSGSFLVAALQEGRNFIGIEKNENVALFKKQKVDYIEVTKSRINQAVATTDPAILAHLKRINLLNIDRRRHKNLIL
;
A
#
# COMPACT_ATOMS: atom_id res chain seq x y z
N MET A 1 -21.62 3.73 -3.18
CA MET A 1 -21.33 3.61 -1.72
C MET A 1 -19.94 4.20 -1.52
N ASN A 2 -19.59 5.17 -0.67
CA ASN A 2 -20.22 5.86 0.46
C ASN A 2 -19.60 7.28 0.61
N LYS A 3 -19.87 8.22 -0.31
CA LYS A 3 -19.49 9.64 -0.08
C LYS A 3 -20.07 10.14 1.26
N THR A 4 -21.29 9.69 1.57
CA THR A 4 -22.06 10.01 2.77
C THR A 4 -21.42 9.57 4.10
N ILE A 5 -20.73 8.42 4.17
CA ILE A 5 -20.12 7.97 5.45
C ILE A 5 -18.86 8.76 5.76
N LEU A 6 -17.96 8.93 4.78
CA LEU A 6 -16.76 9.74 4.99
C LEU A 6 -17.13 11.19 5.31
N ASP A 7 -18.11 11.76 4.61
CA ASP A 7 -18.61 13.11 4.91
C ASP A 7 -19.22 13.22 6.32
N GLY A 8 -19.90 12.18 6.81
CA GLY A 8 -20.38 12.10 8.19
C GLY A 8 -19.23 12.07 9.20
N LEU A 9 -18.25 11.20 9.01
CA LEU A 9 -17.09 11.07 9.90
C LEU A 9 -16.24 12.34 9.95
N LEU A 10 -16.06 13.03 8.82
CA LEU A 10 -15.30 14.29 8.75
C LEU A 10 -15.93 15.43 9.57
N ASN A 11 -17.22 15.34 9.91
CA ASN A 11 -17.93 16.32 10.71
C ASN A 11 -18.30 15.79 12.11
N SER A 12 -17.84 14.59 12.47
CA SER A 12 -18.14 13.98 13.77
C SER A 12 -17.45 14.74 14.91
N LYS A 13 -18.21 15.06 15.96
CA LYS A 13 -17.66 15.61 17.22
C LYS A 13 -16.97 14.55 18.06
N GLU A 14 -17.31 13.27 17.84
CA GLU A 14 -16.69 12.13 18.55
C GLU A 14 -15.25 11.91 18.10
N TYR A 15 -14.93 12.21 16.83
CA TYR A 15 -13.60 12.04 16.26
C TYR A 15 -13.04 13.37 15.74
N PRO A 16 -12.72 14.33 16.64
CA PRO A 16 -12.35 15.70 16.26
C PRO A 16 -11.04 15.77 15.47
N PHE A 17 -10.16 14.77 15.60
CA PHE A 17 -8.87 14.71 14.91
C PHE A 17 -8.95 14.02 13.54
N PHE A 18 -10.01 13.25 13.25
CA PHE A 18 -10.07 12.48 12.00
C PHE A 18 -9.98 13.37 10.76
N LYS A 19 -10.66 14.52 10.78
CA LYS A 19 -10.60 15.50 9.69
C LYS A 19 -9.19 16.02 9.41
N SER A 20 -8.32 16.16 10.43
CA SER A 20 -6.94 16.63 10.23
C SER A 20 -6.00 15.53 9.72
N MET A 21 -6.42 14.27 9.80
CA MET A 21 -5.63 13.12 9.34
C MET A 21 -5.89 12.74 7.88
N ILE A 22 -7.11 12.97 7.36
CA ILE A 22 -7.45 12.64 5.97
C ILE A 22 -6.68 13.51 4.97
N ASN A 23 -6.11 12.89 3.95
CA ASN A 23 -5.24 13.50 2.95
C ASN A 23 -4.08 14.26 3.58
N ASN A 24 -3.50 13.64 4.61
CA ASN A 24 -2.40 14.20 5.37
C ASN A 24 -1.40 13.11 5.80
N VAL A 25 -0.23 13.56 6.23
CA VAL A 25 0.76 12.74 6.96
C VAL A 25 0.94 13.34 8.34
N VAL A 26 0.75 12.53 9.38
CA VAL A 26 0.87 12.96 10.78
C VAL A 26 2.09 12.35 11.44
N GLN A 27 2.77 13.15 12.26
CA GLN A 27 3.88 12.66 13.05
C GLN A 27 3.37 12.02 14.33
N GLY A 28 3.82 10.80 14.64
CA GLY A 28 3.53 10.17 15.92
C GLY A 28 3.73 8.65 15.94
N ASP A 29 3.54 8.08 17.14
CA ASP A 29 3.47 6.64 17.31
C ASP A 29 2.25 6.07 16.58
N THR A 30 2.45 4.94 15.90
CA THR A 30 1.44 4.37 15.01
C THR A 30 0.21 3.87 15.77
N ILE A 31 0.39 3.21 16.93
CA ILE A 31 -0.71 2.69 17.73
C ILE A 31 -1.48 3.86 18.35
N ALA A 32 -0.76 4.84 18.91
CA ALA A 32 -1.37 6.03 19.49
C ALA A 32 -2.20 6.80 18.46
N LYS A 33 -1.67 7.00 17.24
CA LYS A 33 -2.38 7.72 16.18
C LYS A 33 -3.54 6.94 15.59
N MET A 34 -3.46 5.61 15.50
CA MET A 34 -4.61 4.82 15.05
C MET A 34 -5.79 4.90 16.03
N LYS A 35 -5.56 5.04 17.35
CA LYS A 35 -6.64 5.25 18.34
C LYS A 35 -7.48 6.51 18.08
N GLU A 36 -6.92 7.51 17.38
CA GLU A 36 -7.63 8.73 16.98
C GLU A 36 -8.52 8.54 15.73
N LEU A 37 -8.37 7.41 15.02
CA LEU A 37 -9.19 7.09 13.85
C LEU A 37 -10.53 6.47 14.24
N PRO A 38 -11.64 6.79 13.56
CA PRO A 38 -12.91 6.11 13.75
C PRO A 38 -12.87 4.65 13.35
N ASP A 39 -13.77 3.86 13.93
CA ASP A 39 -13.99 2.48 13.54
C ASP A 39 -14.47 2.40 12.09
N ASN A 40 -14.06 1.36 11.36
CA ASN A 40 -14.48 1.11 9.98
C ASN A 40 -14.30 2.33 9.03
N SER A 41 -13.27 3.15 9.27
CA SER A 41 -13.00 4.38 8.50
C SER A 41 -12.04 4.17 7.33
N VAL A 42 -11.32 3.06 7.29
CA VAL A 42 -10.28 2.74 6.29
C VAL A 42 -10.74 1.63 5.35
N ASP A 43 -10.64 1.85 4.05
CA ASP A 43 -11.03 0.88 3.01
C ASP A 43 -9.89 -0.07 2.63
N LEU A 44 -8.65 0.40 2.73
CA LEU A 44 -7.45 -0.39 2.42
C LEU A 44 -6.32 0.00 3.37
N LEU A 45 -5.74 -0.98 4.06
CA LEU A 45 -4.45 -0.83 4.71
C LEU A 45 -3.37 -1.33 3.75
N LEU A 46 -2.40 -0.47 3.41
CA LEU A 46 -1.23 -0.84 2.62
C LEU A 46 0.02 -0.26 3.29
N VAL A 47 0.83 -1.13 3.87
CA VAL A 47 1.90 -0.72 4.79
C VAL A 47 3.17 -1.54 4.60
N ASP A 48 4.31 -0.90 4.83
CA ASP A 48 5.63 -1.53 4.97
C ASP A 48 6.12 -1.38 6.41
N LEU A 49 5.88 -2.41 7.24
CA LEU A 49 6.25 -2.36 8.66
C LEU A 49 7.77 -2.44 8.88
N PRO A 50 8.31 -1.91 9.99
CA PRO A 50 9.66 -2.23 10.43
C PRO A 50 9.77 -3.73 10.77
N TYR A 51 10.78 -4.40 10.24
CA TYR A 51 10.95 -5.86 10.34
C TYR A 51 11.84 -6.29 11.53
N GLY A 52 12.64 -5.39 12.11
CA GLY A 52 13.62 -5.76 13.15
C GLY A 52 14.83 -6.53 12.62
N THR A 53 15.19 -6.34 11.36
CA THR A 53 16.22 -7.14 10.67
C THR A 53 17.48 -6.36 10.30
N THR A 54 17.47 -5.05 10.53
CA THR A 54 18.58 -4.15 10.21
C THR A 54 19.25 -3.62 11.49
N GLN A 55 20.43 -3.02 11.35
CA GLN A 55 21.12 -2.35 12.45
C GLN A 55 20.49 -0.99 12.82
N ASN A 56 19.44 -0.57 12.10
CA ASN A 56 18.84 0.73 12.30
C ASN A 56 17.90 0.72 13.52
N LYS A 57 18.03 1.71 14.41
CA LYS A 57 17.19 1.81 15.61
C LYS A 57 15.69 1.99 15.31
N TRP A 58 15.35 2.61 14.17
CA TRP A 58 13.96 2.78 13.72
C TRP A 58 13.32 1.47 13.27
N ASP A 59 14.11 0.44 12.97
CA ASP A 59 13.64 -0.90 12.63
C ASP A 59 13.30 -1.68 13.91
N SER A 60 12.49 -1.08 14.79
CA SER A 60 12.02 -1.73 16.01
C SER A 60 10.67 -2.38 15.73
N VAL A 61 10.55 -3.68 16.03
CA VAL A 61 9.32 -4.44 15.78
C VAL A 61 8.19 -3.87 16.64
N ILE A 62 7.14 -3.37 15.99
CA ILE A 62 5.91 -2.96 16.66
C ILE A 62 5.17 -4.25 17.10
N PRO A 63 4.61 -4.30 18.33
CA PRO A 63 3.86 -5.47 18.77
C PRO A 63 2.70 -5.80 17.82
N LEU A 64 2.75 -6.99 17.20
CA LEU A 64 1.72 -7.45 16.27
C LEU A 64 0.32 -7.55 16.90
N PRO A 65 0.15 -7.99 18.17
CA PRO A 65 -1.18 -8.01 18.80
C PRO A 65 -1.84 -6.63 18.85
N ASP A 66 -1.10 -5.60 19.25
CA ASP A 66 -1.61 -4.22 19.32
C ASP A 66 -1.94 -3.67 17.93
N LEU A 67 -1.14 -4.04 16.92
CA LEU A 67 -1.44 -3.69 15.52
C LEU A 67 -2.74 -4.36 15.04
N TRP A 68 -2.92 -5.65 15.29
CA TRP A 68 -4.13 -6.36 14.89
C TRP A 68 -5.38 -5.79 15.56
N GLU A 69 -5.31 -5.46 16.85
CA GLU A 69 -6.40 -4.78 17.57
C GLU A 69 -6.82 -3.49 16.85
N GLN A 70 -5.87 -2.62 16.51
CA GLN A 70 -6.19 -1.38 15.81
C GLN A 70 -6.62 -1.62 14.37
N TYR A 71 -6.01 -2.54 13.62
CA TYR A 71 -6.38 -2.83 12.25
C TYR A 71 -7.80 -3.39 12.13
N HIS A 72 -8.20 -4.31 13.01
CA HIS A 72 -9.57 -4.83 13.05
C HIS A 72 -10.60 -3.75 13.33
N ARG A 73 -10.24 -2.76 14.14
CA ARG A 73 -11.10 -1.63 14.48
C ARG A 73 -11.23 -0.63 13.33
N VAL A 74 -10.11 -0.17 12.77
CA VAL A 74 -10.11 0.96 11.81
C VAL A 74 -10.39 0.54 10.37
N VAL A 75 -9.92 -0.65 9.95
CA VAL A 75 -10.17 -1.15 8.60
C VAL A 75 -11.59 -1.68 8.54
N LYS A 76 -12.29 -1.46 7.42
CA LYS A 76 -13.62 -2.02 7.20
C LYS A 76 -13.56 -3.55 7.13
N GLU A 77 -14.67 -4.22 7.44
CA GLU A 77 -14.75 -5.69 7.41
C GLU A 77 -14.41 -6.28 6.02
N ASN A 78 -14.75 -5.55 4.95
CA ASN A 78 -14.42 -5.87 3.55
C ASN A 78 -13.20 -5.07 3.03
N GLY A 79 -12.39 -4.50 3.91
CA GLY A 79 -11.12 -3.88 3.56
C GLY A 79 -9.99 -4.90 3.52
N ALA A 80 -9.11 -4.78 2.54
CA ALA A 80 -7.90 -5.59 2.50
C ALA A 80 -6.82 -4.97 3.41
N MET A 81 -6.01 -5.84 4.03
CA MET A 81 -4.83 -5.47 4.80
C MET A 81 -3.61 -6.07 4.11
N ILE A 82 -2.78 -5.20 3.55
CA ILE A 82 -1.68 -5.58 2.66
C ILE A 82 -0.36 -5.12 3.26
N PHE A 83 0.58 -6.07 3.34
CA PHE A 83 1.88 -5.85 3.96
C PHE A 83 2.98 -6.23 2.99
N THR A 84 3.96 -5.35 2.77
CA THR A 84 5.25 -5.80 2.26
C THR A 84 6.02 -6.48 3.38
N ALA A 85 6.68 -7.60 3.08
CA ALA A 85 7.43 -8.38 4.04
C ALA A 85 8.63 -9.07 3.39
N SER A 86 9.56 -9.55 4.21
CA SER A 86 10.65 -10.41 3.73
C SER A 86 11.16 -11.36 4.80
N GLY A 87 11.64 -12.53 4.37
CA GLY A 87 12.35 -13.48 5.22
C GLY A 87 11.53 -13.95 6.42
N VAL A 88 12.14 -13.98 7.60
CA VAL A 88 11.48 -14.47 8.83
C VAL A 88 10.30 -13.59 9.24
N PHE A 89 10.30 -12.30 8.88
CA PHE A 89 9.17 -11.42 9.18
C PHE A 89 7.90 -11.84 8.45
N THR A 90 8.01 -12.33 7.21
CA THR A 90 6.89 -12.94 6.46
C THR A 90 6.22 -14.04 7.28
N ALA A 91 7.00 -14.98 7.81
CA ALA A 91 6.48 -16.08 8.61
C ALA A 91 5.84 -15.60 9.93
N LYS A 92 6.51 -14.68 10.64
CA LYS A 92 5.98 -14.10 11.89
C LYS A 92 4.63 -13.40 11.68
N LEU A 93 4.50 -12.62 10.61
CA LEU A 93 3.27 -11.90 10.32
C LEU A 93 2.13 -12.86 9.97
N ILE A 94 2.38 -13.86 9.11
CA ILE A 94 1.38 -14.89 8.77
C ILE A 94 0.92 -15.64 10.02
N LEU A 95 1.85 -16.11 10.85
CA LEU A 95 1.52 -16.88 12.06
C LEU A 95 0.86 -16.04 13.15
N SER A 96 1.02 -14.72 13.13
CA SER A 96 0.32 -13.84 14.07
C SER A 96 -1.18 -13.69 13.79
N ASN A 97 -1.63 -13.97 12.55
CA ASN A 97 -3.05 -13.94 12.19
C ASN A 97 -3.37 -14.89 11.01
N PRO A 98 -3.24 -16.22 11.21
CA PRO A 98 -3.38 -17.20 10.14
C PRO A 98 -4.83 -17.32 9.64
N LYS A 99 -5.82 -16.96 10.46
CA LYS A 99 -7.25 -17.00 10.10
C LYS A 99 -7.59 -16.02 8.97
N GLU A 100 -6.96 -14.85 8.99
CA GLU A 100 -7.23 -13.78 8.03
C GLU A 100 -6.22 -13.70 6.90
N TYR A 101 -5.08 -14.39 7.02
CA TYR A 101 -4.17 -14.60 5.89
C TYR A 101 -4.87 -15.38 4.77
N LYS A 102 -4.66 -14.97 3.51
CA LYS A 102 -5.32 -15.59 2.34
C LYS A 102 -4.32 -16.06 1.31
N TYR A 103 -3.45 -15.17 0.86
CA TYR A 103 -2.42 -15.47 -0.12
C TYR A 103 -1.36 -14.36 -0.12
N ASN A 104 -0.27 -14.57 -0.86
CA ASN A 104 0.76 -13.58 -1.08
C ASN A 104 1.03 -13.39 -2.57
N TYR A 105 1.57 -12.21 -2.91
CA TYR A 105 2.32 -12.01 -4.14
C TYR A 105 3.81 -12.10 -3.87
N THR A 106 4.57 -12.52 -4.87
CA THR A 106 6.02 -12.38 -4.92
C THR A 106 6.37 -11.18 -5.80
N TRP A 107 6.89 -10.11 -5.22
CA TRP A 107 7.38 -8.96 -5.98
C TRP A 107 8.83 -9.18 -6.40
N ILE A 108 9.05 -9.34 -7.70
CA ILE A 108 10.37 -9.37 -8.34
C ILE A 108 10.88 -7.94 -8.58
N LYS A 109 12.05 -7.65 -8.03
CA LYS A 109 12.72 -6.35 -8.09
C LYS A 109 13.60 -6.22 -9.33
N SER A 110 13.66 -5.04 -9.94
CA SER A 110 14.61 -4.78 -11.05
C SER A 110 16.07 -4.89 -10.62
N LYS A 111 16.42 -4.60 -9.36
CA LYS A 111 17.78 -4.72 -8.79
C LYS A 111 17.82 -5.73 -7.64
N ALA A 112 18.87 -6.54 -7.59
CA ALA A 112 19.10 -7.46 -6.48
C ALA A 112 19.84 -6.74 -5.35
N THR A 113 19.58 -7.11 -4.09
CA THR A 113 20.26 -6.57 -2.90
C THR A 113 21.08 -7.65 -2.19
N ASN A 114 21.70 -7.30 -1.06
CA ASN A 114 22.57 -8.20 -0.26
C ASN A 114 23.90 -8.59 -0.95
N PHE A 115 24.47 -7.68 -1.76
CA PHE A 115 25.69 -7.95 -2.54
C PHE A 115 26.93 -8.28 -1.69
N LEU A 116 27.01 -7.77 -0.46
CA LEU A 116 28.09 -8.08 0.49
C LEU A 116 28.19 -9.58 0.81
N ASN A 117 27.10 -10.33 0.62
CA ASN A 117 27.02 -11.77 0.90
C ASN A 117 26.97 -12.63 -0.38
N ALA A 118 27.23 -12.07 -1.57
CA ALA A 118 27.06 -12.75 -2.85
C ALA A 118 27.85 -14.07 -2.98
N LYS A 119 29.00 -14.19 -2.28
CA LYS A 119 29.83 -15.40 -2.26
C LYS A 119 29.39 -16.45 -1.23
N LYS A 120 28.43 -16.12 -0.36
CA LYS A 120 27.94 -16.99 0.72
C LYS A 120 26.51 -17.46 0.50
N GLN A 121 25.71 -16.69 -0.22
CA GLN A 121 24.29 -16.98 -0.47
C GLN A 121 23.78 -16.21 -1.71
N PRO A 122 22.68 -16.66 -2.33
CA PRO A 122 22.03 -15.92 -3.41
C PRO A 122 21.62 -14.49 -3.02
N LEU A 123 21.68 -13.59 -4.00
CA LEU A 123 21.23 -12.21 -3.85
C LEU A 123 19.71 -12.15 -3.66
N ARG A 124 19.23 -11.11 -2.97
CA ARG A 124 17.79 -10.94 -2.69
C ARG A 124 17.14 -10.18 -3.84
N LYS A 125 16.38 -10.91 -4.67
CA LYS A 125 15.73 -10.38 -5.89
C LYS A 125 14.22 -10.18 -5.73
N HIS A 126 13.63 -10.65 -4.63
CA HIS A 126 12.21 -10.55 -4.39
C HIS A 126 11.88 -10.16 -2.95
N GLU A 127 10.65 -9.70 -2.75
CA GLU A 127 9.98 -9.46 -1.46
C GLU A 127 8.56 -10.05 -1.54
N ASP A 128 7.99 -10.37 -0.39
CA ASP A 128 6.62 -10.88 -0.28
C ASP A 128 5.65 -9.72 -0.10
N ILE A 129 4.45 -9.86 -0.64
CA ILE A 129 3.31 -8.97 -0.38
C ILE A 129 2.17 -9.82 0.16
N LEU A 130 1.91 -9.72 1.44
CA LEU A 130 0.95 -10.55 2.14
C LEU A 130 -0.42 -9.90 2.12
N VAL A 131 -1.44 -10.68 1.77
CA VAL A 131 -2.83 -10.23 1.70
C VAL A 131 -3.64 -10.89 2.80
N PHE A 132 -4.16 -10.06 3.70
CA PHE A 132 -5.08 -10.43 4.77
C PHE A 132 -6.43 -9.77 4.53
N TYR A 133 -7.51 -10.47 4.84
CA TYR A 133 -8.85 -9.88 4.92
C TYR A 133 -9.80 -10.75 5.74
N ARG A 134 -10.78 -10.10 6.38
CA ARG A 134 -11.84 -10.77 7.15
C ARG A 134 -12.96 -11.26 6.26
N LYS A 135 -13.42 -10.41 5.35
CA LYS A 135 -14.40 -10.71 4.30
C LYS A 135 -13.82 -10.38 2.93
N GLN A 136 -14.32 -11.04 1.88
CA GLN A 136 -13.90 -10.78 0.50
C GLN A 136 -13.88 -9.27 0.22
N PRO A 137 -12.70 -8.68 -0.03
CA PRO A 137 -12.60 -7.25 -0.23
C PRO A 137 -12.99 -6.87 -1.65
N THR A 138 -13.05 -5.56 -1.90
CA THR A 138 -12.97 -5.03 -3.27
C THR A 138 -11.79 -5.69 -3.98
N TYR A 139 -12.05 -6.29 -5.13
CA TYR A 139 -11.02 -6.94 -5.94
C TYR A 139 -11.22 -6.61 -7.42
N ASN A 140 -10.40 -5.69 -7.92
CA ASN A 140 -10.35 -5.24 -9.30
C ASN A 140 -9.11 -5.88 -9.96
N PRO A 141 -9.22 -7.06 -10.59
CA PRO A 141 -8.05 -7.74 -11.16
C PRO A 141 -7.40 -6.88 -12.25
N GLN A 142 -6.10 -6.64 -12.11
CA GLN A 142 -5.32 -5.86 -13.06
C GLN A 142 -4.93 -6.77 -14.24
N MET A 143 -5.83 -6.88 -15.21
CA MET A 143 -5.68 -7.78 -16.35
C MET A 143 -4.51 -7.36 -17.25
N THR A 144 -3.74 -8.34 -17.75
CA THR A 144 -2.71 -8.11 -18.77
C THR A 144 -3.20 -8.55 -20.14
N SER A 145 -2.59 -8.00 -21.19
CA SER A 145 -2.80 -8.43 -22.57
C SER A 145 -1.79 -9.51 -22.95
N GLY A 146 -2.22 -10.45 -23.78
CA GLY A 146 -1.40 -11.48 -24.38
C GLY A 146 -2.10 -12.06 -25.61
N SER A 147 -1.45 -13.00 -26.29
CA SER A 147 -2.02 -13.60 -27.49
C SER A 147 -3.27 -14.42 -27.16
N ALA A 148 -4.29 -14.30 -28.01
CA ALA A 148 -5.47 -15.14 -27.97
C ALA A 148 -5.08 -16.60 -28.18
N TYR A 149 -5.78 -17.51 -27.51
CA TYR A 149 -5.55 -18.94 -27.67
C TYR A 149 -6.83 -19.72 -27.44
N SER A 150 -6.87 -20.91 -28.02
CA SER A 150 -7.86 -21.95 -27.74
C SER A 150 -7.11 -23.25 -27.49
N LYS A 151 -7.23 -23.80 -26.28
CA LYS A 151 -6.66 -25.12 -25.92
C LYS A 151 -7.68 -26.24 -26.10
N GLY A 152 -8.80 -25.97 -26.78
CA GLY A 152 -9.90 -26.92 -26.90
C GLY A 152 -10.68 -27.09 -25.59
N ILE A 153 -11.52 -28.11 -25.54
CA ILE A 153 -12.31 -28.46 -24.35
C ILE A 153 -11.38 -29.16 -23.36
N ARG A 154 -11.30 -28.64 -22.14
CA ARG A 154 -10.61 -29.36 -21.05
C ARG A 154 -11.41 -30.62 -20.77
N LYS A 155 -10.83 -31.79 -21.04
CA LYS A 155 -11.44 -33.09 -20.74
C LYS A 155 -11.75 -33.17 -19.24
N ASP A 156 -12.81 -33.91 -18.93
CA ASP A 156 -13.13 -34.26 -17.55
C ASP A 156 -11.92 -34.96 -16.93
N GLN A 157 -11.33 -34.33 -15.92
CA GLN A 157 -10.18 -34.84 -15.21
C GLN A 157 -10.50 -34.68 -13.74
N ILE A 158 -10.54 -35.80 -13.03
CA ILE A 158 -10.51 -35.83 -11.57
C ILE A 158 -9.14 -35.28 -11.18
N THR A 159 -9.05 -33.98 -10.93
CA THR A 159 -7.85 -33.42 -10.35
C THR A 159 -7.90 -33.72 -8.87
N GLY A 160 -7.11 -34.67 -8.39
CA GLY A 160 -7.09 -35.01 -6.94
C GLY A 160 -6.72 -33.84 -6.01
N SER A 161 -6.36 -32.67 -6.55
CA SER A 161 -5.99 -31.46 -5.82
C SER A 161 -6.98 -30.30 -5.95
N TYR A 162 -7.95 -30.37 -6.87
CA TYR A 162 -8.98 -29.33 -7.04
C TYR A 162 -10.35 -29.99 -7.20
N GLY A 163 -11.39 -29.43 -6.57
CA GLY A 163 -12.74 -30.01 -6.62
C GLY A 163 -13.28 -30.17 -8.04
N ASP A 164 -14.40 -30.90 -8.15
CA ASP A 164 -15.01 -31.22 -9.44
C ASP A 164 -15.28 -29.97 -10.28
N PHE A 165 -14.81 -29.96 -11.53
CA PHE A 165 -15.12 -28.90 -12.49
C PHE A 165 -15.71 -29.51 -13.77
N LYS A 166 -16.74 -28.85 -14.29
CA LYS A 166 -17.34 -29.27 -15.56
C LYS A 166 -16.39 -28.99 -16.73
N PRO A 167 -16.37 -29.83 -17.77
CA PRO A 167 -15.66 -29.54 -19.00
C PRO A 167 -16.05 -28.19 -19.57
N VAL A 168 -15.07 -27.30 -19.74
CA VAL A 168 -15.25 -25.97 -20.33
C VAL A 168 -14.25 -25.77 -21.46
N LEU A 169 -14.68 -25.04 -22.50
CA LEU A 169 -13.80 -24.59 -23.57
C LEU A 169 -12.77 -23.61 -22.99
N VAL A 170 -11.49 -23.98 -23.05
CA VAL A 170 -10.40 -23.13 -22.56
C VAL A 170 -9.96 -22.22 -23.69
N LYS A 171 -10.63 -21.07 -23.81
CA LYS A 171 -10.26 -20.00 -24.74
C LYS A 171 -10.04 -18.68 -24.02
N SER A 172 -9.07 -17.90 -24.49
CA SER A 172 -8.90 -16.50 -24.09
C SER A 172 -8.84 -15.63 -25.33
N LYS A 173 -9.55 -14.50 -25.29
CA LYS A 173 -9.50 -13.42 -26.29
C LYS A 173 -8.28 -12.50 -26.11
N GLY A 174 -7.30 -12.92 -25.31
CA GLY A 174 -6.04 -12.20 -25.10
C GLY A 174 -5.90 -11.51 -23.74
N LYS A 175 -6.98 -11.33 -22.98
CA LYS A 175 -6.86 -10.86 -21.59
C LYS A 175 -6.46 -12.01 -20.66
N ARG A 176 -5.54 -11.75 -19.72
CA ARG A 176 -5.08 -12.68 -18.70
C ARG A 176 -5.34 -12.10 -17.31
N TYR A 177 -5.84 -12.93 -16.41
CA TYR A 177 -5.92 -12.58 -14.99
C TYR A 177 -4.51 -12.41 -14.41
N PRO A 178 -4.35 -11.56 -13.39
CA PRO A 178 -3.07 -11.40 -12.73
C PRO A 178 -2.59 -12.71 -12.12
N VAL A 179 -1.27 -12.87 -12.04
CA VAL A 179 -0.61 -13.97 -11.34
C VAL A 179 -0.04 -13.47 -10.02
N ASP A 180 0.38 -14.38 -9.17
CA ASP A 180 0.99 -14.09 -7.87
C ASP A 180 2.42 -13.54 -7.98
N VAL A 181 3.08 -13.63 -9.13
CA VAL A 181 4.40 -13.03 -9.37
C VAL A 181 4.29 -11.68 -10.06
N LEU A 182 4.73 -10.62 -9.37
CA LEU A 182 4.66 -9.24 -9.86
C LEU A 182 6.05 -8.69 -10.16
N TYR A 183 6.26 -8.11 -11.34
CA TYR A 183 7.51 -7.40 -11.65
C TYR A 183 7.30 -5.89 -11.57
N PHE A 184 8.06 -5.23 -10.70
CA PHE A 184 8.15 -3.77 -10.65
C PHE A 184 9.60 -3.33 -10.44
N LYS A 185 9.97 -2.21 -11.07
CA LYS A 185 11.28 -1.60 -10.82
C LYS A 185 11.37 -1.08 -9.38
N THR A 186 12.57 -1.08 -8.82
CA THR A 186 12.84 -0.48 -7.51
C THR A 186 12.75 1.05 -7.57
N ALA A 187 12.59 1.71 -6.42
CA ALA A 187 12.31 3.14 -6.33
C ALA A 187 13.37 4.06 -7.00
N GLU A 188 14.61 3.59 -7.19
CA GLU A 188 15.64 4.33 -7.92
C GLU A 188 15.27 4.57 -9.40
N ALA A 189 14.38 3.76 -9.97
CA ALA A 189 13.88 3.98 -11.31
C ALA A 189 12.84 5.12 -11.40
N GLU A 190 12.34 5.59 -10.25
CA GLU A 190 11.34 6.65 -10.14
C GLU A 190 11.98 7.99 -9.72
N GLY A 191 13.31 8.04 -9.54
CA GLY A 191 14.06 9.25 -9.22
C GLY A 191 14.93 9.11 -7.97
N LYS A 192 15.20 10.23 -7.30
CA LYS A 192 16.04 10.29 -6.11
C LYS A 192 15.39 9.54 -4.95
N VAL A 193 16.06 8.49 -4.47
CA VAL A 193 15.64 7.75 -3.27
C VAL A 193 16.05 8.52 -2.02
N VAL A 194 15.09 8.69 -1.12
CA VAL A 194 15.24 9.45 0.13
C VAL A 194 15.09 8.57 1.37
N HIS A 195 14.46 7.39 1.25
CA HIS A 195 14.40 6.37 2.30
C HIS A 195 15.14 5.08 1.86
N PRO A 196 15.98 4.46 2.71
CA PRO A 196 16.73 3.23 2.35
C PRO A 196 15.88 2.06 1.86
N THR A 197 14.68 1.92 2.43
CA THR A 197 13.70 0.87 2.07
C THR A 197 12.53 1.42 1.26
N GLN A 198 12.67 2.58 0.61
CA GLN A 198 11.61 3.22 -0.16
C GLN A 198 10.97 2.25 -1.17
N LYS A 199 9.66 2.03 -1.03
CA LYS A 199 8.89 1.24 -1.99
C LYS A 199 8.59 2.05 -3.26
N PRO A 200 8.54 1.41 -4.44
CA PRO A 200 8.18 2.10 -5.67
C PRO A 200 6.69 2.45 -5.69
N VAL A 201 6.38 3.68 -6.12
CA VAL A 201 5.02 4.18 -6.29
C VAL A 201 4.24 3.32 -7.27
N ALA A 202 4.87 2.84 -8.35
CA ALA A 202 4.22 1.99 -9.35
C ALA A 202 3.64 0.69 -8.76
N LEU A 203 4.35 0.06 -7.82
CA LEU A 203 3.84 -1.11 -7.10
C LEU A 203 2.65 -0.74 -6.22
N GLY A 204 2.76 0.36 -5.47
CA GLY A 204 1.66 0.87 -4.64
C GLY A 204 0.40 1.12 -5.46
N ARG A 205 0.54 1.75 -6.64
CA ARG A 205 -0.58 2.04 -7.55
C ARG A 205 -1.28 0.77 -8.03
N TYR A 206 -0.51 -0.27 -8.34
CA TYR A 206 -1.07 -1.58 -8.70
C TYR A 206 -1.91 -2.17 -7.57
N LEU A 207 -1.37 -2.21 -6.35
CA LEU A 207 -2.06 -2.77 -5.19
C LEU A 207 -3.32 -1.95 -4.83
N ILE A 208 -3.22 -0.62 -4.83
CA ILE A 208 -4.33 0.27 -4.51
C ILE A 208 -5.47 0.11 -5.53
N ARG A 209 -5.18 0.08 -6.84
CA ARG A 209 -6.22 -0.19 -7.85
C ARG A 209 -6.86 -1.55 -7.66
N THR A 210 -6.08 -2.55 -7.28
CA THR A 210 -6.54 -3.93 -7.09
C THR A 210 -7.53 -4.04 -5.94
N PHE A 211 -7.29 -3.35 -4.82
CA PHE A 211 -8.00 -3.59 -3.56
C PHE A 211 -8.86 -2.42 -3.05
N SER A 212 -9.06 -1.38 -3.85
CA SER A 212 -9.91 -0.23 -3.50
C SER A 212 -10.56 0.39 -4.74
N ASN A 213 -11.45 1.37 -4.54
CA ASN A 213 -12.10 2.19 -5.56
C ASN A 213 -11.77 3.68 -5.42
N PRO A 214 -11.92 4.51 -6.48
CA PRO A 214 -11.72 5.94 -6.37
C PRO A 214 -12.58 6.57 -5.26
N GLY A 215 -11.97 7.42 -4.43
CA GLY A 215 -12.59 8.06 -3.27
C GLY A 215 -12.47 7.28 -1.95
N ASP A 216 -12.06 6.01 -1.98
CA ASP A 216 -11.79 5.20 -0.79
C ASP A 216 -10.62 5.77 0.05
N VAL A 217 -10.53 5.38 1.31
CA VAL A 217 -9.45 5.80 2.24
C VAL A 217 -8.39 4.71 2.36
N VAL A 218 -7.13 5.05 2.04
CA VAL A 218 -5.95 4.20 2.20
C VAL A 218 -5.16 4.62 3.44
N LEU A 219 -4.86 3.67 4.33
CA LEU A 219 -3.99 3.89 5.49
C LEU A 219 -2.60 3.30 5.22
N ASP A 220 -1.56 4.09 5.47
CA ASP A 220 -0.17 3.65 5.62
C ASP A 220 0.35 4.16 6.97
N ASN A 221 0.37 3.28 7.97
CA ASN A 221 0.63 3.66 9.35
C ASN A 221 2.13 3.65 9.73
N THR A 222 3.02 3.37 8.77
CA THR A 222 4.49 3.50 8.88
C THR A 222 5.05 4.05 7.57
N SER A 223 4.52 5.20 7.16
CA SER A 223 4.59 5.69 5.78
C SER A 223 5.98 6.04 5.26
N GLY A 224 6.97 6.23 6.13
CA GLY A 224 8.35 6.53 5.73
C GLY A 224 8.40 7.75 4.79
N SER A 225 8.93 7.55 3.58
CA SER A 225 8.95 8.62 2.57
C SER A 225 7.64 8.85 1.81
N GLY A 226 6.55 8.13 2.15
CA GLY A 226 5.21 8.40 1.65
C GLY A 226 4.88 7.80 0.28
N SER A 227 5.59 6.75 -0.16
CA SER A 227 5.36 6.18 -1.50
C SER A 227 3.95 5.63 -1.72
N PHE A 228 3.36 4.97 -0.73
CA PHE A 228 1.98 4.46 -0.86
C PHE A 228 0.93 5.56 -0.77
N LEU A 229 1.21 6.66 -0.05
CA LEU A 229 0.33 7.84 -0.03
C LEU A 229 0.33 8.57 -1.39
N VAL A 230 1.51 8.72 -2.00
CA VAL A 230 1.63 9.25 -3.37
C VAL A 230 0.87 8.37 -4.35
N ALA A 231 1.00 7.04 -4.22
CA ALA A 231 0.26 6.10 -5.04
C ALA A 231 -1.27 6.22 -4.84
N ALA A 232 -1.74 6.38 -3.61
CA ALA A 232 -3.16 6.56 -3.31
C ALA A 232 -3.71 7.82 -3.99
N LEU A 233 -2.99 8.94 -3.89
CA LEU A 233 -3.34 10.18 -4.55
C LEU A 233 -3.41 10.04 -6.08
N GLN A 234 -2.38 9.43 -6.68
CA GLN A 234 -2.30 9.21 -8.12
C GLN A 234 -3.35 8.22 -8.65
N GLU A 235 -3.99 7.46 -7.77
CA GLU A 235 -5.14 6.61 -8.08
C GLU A 235 -6.46 7.23 -7.61
N GLY A 236 -6.47 8.46 -7.09
CA GLY A 236 -7.70 9.15 -6.68
C GLY A 236 -8.34 8.55 -5.43
N ARG A 237 -7.54 7.98 -4.52
CA ARG A 237 -7.95 7.53 -3.18
C ARG A 237 -7.50 8.54 -2.13
N ASN A 238 -8.38 8.82 -1.17
CA ASN A 238 -8.00 9.57 0.01
C ASN A 238 -6.97 8.74 0.80
N PHE A 239 -6.15 9.40 1.62
CA PHE A 239 -5.09 8.70 2.33
C PHE A 239 -4.85 9.22 3.73
N ILE A 240 -4.29 8.38 4.59
CA ILE A 240 -3.79 8.76 5.91
C ILE A 240 -2.39 8.17 6.05
N GLY A 241 -1.40 9.03 6.26
CA GLY A 241 -0.04 8.64 6.59
C GLY A 241 0.26 8.84 8.06
N ILE A 242 0.87 7.86 8.71
CA ILE A 242 1.48 8.02 10.04
C ILE A 242 2.98 7.73 9.90
N GLU A 243 3.81 8.57 10.50
CA GLU A 243 5.26 8.37 10.54
C GLU A 243 5.81 8.86 11.88
N LYS A 244 6.63 8.05 12.54
CA LYS A 244 7.19 8.42 13.85
C LYS A 244 8.24 9.53 13.71
N ASN A 245 8.95 9.54 12.59
CA ASN A 245 9.98 10.53 12.22
C ASN A 245 11.15 10.59 13.23
N GLU A 246 11.38 9.52 13.98
CA GLU A 246 12.45 9.40 14.97
C GLU A 246 13.69 8.71 14.38
N ASN A 247 14.88 9.12 14.82
CA ASN A 247 16.16 8.48 14.46
C ASN A 247 16.50 8.46 12.96
N VAL A 248 16.10 9.50 12.23
CA VAL A 248 16.29 9.63 10.77
C VAL A 248 17.73 10.01 10.35
N ALA A 249 18.74 9.66 11.15
CA ALA A 249 20.13 9.74 10.74
C ALA A 249 20.42 8.59 9.78
N LEU A 250 20.04 8.75 8.50
CA LEU A 250 20.08 7.67 7.54
C LEU A 250 21.25 7.80 6.59
N PHE A 251 22.29 6.99 6.82
CA PHE A 251 23.44 6.69 5.95
C PHE A 251 24.31 7.87 5.48
N LYS A 252 23.76 9.08 5.49
CA LYS A 252 24.36 10.37 5.21
C LYS A 252 24.38 11.10 6.53
N LYS A 253 25.43 11.84 6.84
CA LYS A 253 25.62 12.57 8.12
C LYS A 253 24.59 13.70 8.35
N GLN A 254 23.41 13.64 7.75
CA GLN A 254 22.36 14.67 7.74
C GLN A 254 21.04 14.07 8.21
N LYS A 255 20.35 14.80 9.07
CA LYS A 255 18.99 14.49 9.53
C LYS A 255 18.02 14.67 8.35
N VAL A 256 17.12 13.71 8.14
CA VAL A 256 16.02 13.83 7.18
C VAL A 256 14.72 13.96 7.96
N ASP A 257 13.79 14.78 7.47
CA ASP A 257 12.44 14.88 8.01
C ASP A 257 11.47 14.21 7.03
N TYR A 258 10.96 13.05 7.40
CA TYR A 258 10.09 12.27 6.54
C TYR A 258 8.68 12.83 6.39
N ILE A 259 8.25 13.64 7.36
CA ILE A 259 6.98 14.35 7.27
C ILE A 259 7.08 15.38 6.14
N GLU A 260 8.14 16.20 6.14
CA GLU A 260 8.34 17.22 5.10
C GLU A 260 8.66 16.62 3.73
N VAL A 261 9.45 15.54 3.69
CA VAL A 261 9.68 14.78 2.44
C VAL A 261 8.35 14.29 1.86
N THR A 262 7.50 13.68 2.68
CA THR A 262 6.21 13.14 2.24
C THR A 262 5.30 14.25 1.73
N LYS A 263 5.16 15.36 2.48
CA LYS A 263 4.38 16.53 2.05
C LYS A 263 4.85 17.07 0.70
N SER A 264 6.17 17.22 0.53
CA SER A 264 6.76 17.69 -0.72
C SER A 264 6.44 16.77 -1.90
N ARG A 265 6.58 15.44 -1.71
CA ARG A 265 6.23 14.45 -2.74
C ARG A 265 4.73 14.46 -3.08
N ILE A 266 3.86 14.63 -2.08
CA ILE A 266 2.42 14.77 -2.29
C ILE A 266 2.11 16.01 -3.12
N ASN A 267 2.70 17.17 -2.78
CA ASN A 267 2.50 18.42 -3.53
C ASN A 267 2.94 18.29 -5.00
N GLN A 268 4.10 17.66 -5.24
CA GLN A 268 4.58 17.35 -6.60
C GLN A 268 3.63 16.40 -7.35
N ALA A 269 3.12 15.39 -6.65
CA ALA A 269 2.16 14.45 -7.23
C ALA A 269 0.83 15.14 -7.59
N VAL A 270 0.33 16.08 -6.76
CA VAL A 270 -0.86 16.86 -7.09
C VAL A 270 -0.65 17.66 -8.38
N ALA A 271 0.51 18.31 -8.54
CA ALA A 271 0.81 19.12 -9.72
C ALA A 271 0.85 18.32 -11.03
N THR A 272 1.10 17.01 -10.95
CA THR A 272 1.31 16.12 -12.12
C THR A 272 0.17 15.12 -12.33
N THR A 273 -0.75 14.97 -11.38
CA THR A 273 -1.88 14.03 -11.48
C THR A 273 -3.04 14.64 -12.26
N ASP A 274 -3.67 13.84 -13.11
CA ASP A 274 -4.86 14.23 -13.88
C ASP A 274 -5.95 14.82 -12.95
N PRO A 275 -6.46 16.05 -13.23
CA PRO A 275 -7.55 16.64 -12.48
C PRO A 275 -8.80 15.76 -12.32
N ALA A 276 -9.09 14.89 -13.30
CA ALA A 276 -10.20 13.94 -13.22
C ALA A 276 -9.98 12.89 -12.11
N ILE A 277 -8.74 12.43 -11.92
CA ILE A 277 -8.38 11.54 -10.81
C ILE A 277 -8.50 12.29 -9.48
N LEU A 278 -7.98 13.52 -9.42
CA LEU A 278 -8.04 14.34 -8.20
C LEU A 278 -9.48 14.72 -7.80
N ALA A 279 -10.44 14.71 -8.73
CA ALA A 279 -11.85 15.00 -8.44
C ALA A 279 -12.52 13.97 -7.51
N HIS A 280 -11.93 12.78 -7.35
CA HIS A 280 -12.39 11.77 -6.40
C HIS A 280 -11.97 12.07 -4.94
N LEU A 281 -10.98 12.94 -4.74
CA LEU A 281 -10.39 13.25 -3.43
C LEU A 281 -11.16 14.36 -2.71
N LYS A 282 -11.16 14.31 -1.37
CA LYS A 282 -11.63 15.41 -0.52
C LYS A 282 -10.59 16.53 -0.49
N ARG A 283 -11.01 17.76 -0.79
CA ARG A 283 -10.13 18.96 -0.78
C ARG A 283 -9.93 19.49 0.64
N ILE A 284 -9.12 18.77 1.42
CA ILE A 284 -8.76 19.11 2.80
C ILE A 284 -7.27 18.87 3.04
N ASN A 285 -6.71 19.50 4.07
CA ASN A 285 -5.32 19.39 4.49
C ASN A 285 -4.33 19.63 3.34
N LEU A 286 -3.46 18.66 3.00
CA LEU A 286 -2.46 18.82 1.94
C LEU A 286 -3.08 19.05 0.55
N LEU A 287 -4.37 18.73 0.39
CA LEU A 287 -5.11 18.93 -0.85
C LEU A 287 -6.00 20.18 -0.83
N ASN A 288 -5.93 20.99 0.23
CA ASN A 288 -6.59 22.28 0.29
C ASN A 288 -5.76 23.35 -0.46
N ILE A 289 -5.64 23.16 -1.78
CA ILE A 289 -4.85 24.05 -2.63
C ILE A 289 -5.75 25.17 -3.12
N ASP A 290 -5.50 26.38 -2.62
CA ASP A 290 -6.10 27.59 -3.17
C ASP A 290 -5.50 27.84 -4.57
N ARG A 291 -6.34 27.68 -5.60
CA ARG A 291 -5.93 27.78 -7.02
C ARG A 291 -5.31 29.15 -7.38
N ARG A 292 -5.40 30.16 -6.51
CA ARG A 292 -4.83 31.50 -6.71
C ARG A 292 -3.32 31.57 -6.54
N ARG A 293 -2.68 30.64 -5.82
CA ARG A 293 -1.23 30.72 -5.50
C ARG A 293 -0.30 30.04 -6.51
N HIS A 294 -0.81 29.42 -7.58
CA HIS A 294 0.03 28.70 -8.57
C HIS A 294 0.16 29.41 -9.93
N LYS A 295 -0.30 30.67 -10.06
CA LYS A 295 0.00 31.48 -11.25
C LYS A 295 1.41 32.08 -11.28
N ASN A 296 2.19 31.99 -10.19
CA ASN A 296 3.50 32.65 -10.08
C ASN A 296 4.71 31.70 -9.96
N LEU A 297 4.58 30.44 -10.38
CA LEU A 297 5.71 29.49 -10.37
C LEU A 297 6.03 28.87 -11.74
N ILE A 298 5.62 29.56 -12.81
CA ILE A 298 6.12 29.28 -14.17
C ILE A 298 6.61 30.62 -14.74
N LEU A 299 7.88 30.92 -14.47
CA LEU A 299 8.78 31.68 -15.32
C LEU A 299 10.17 31.05 -15.16
#